data_AF-A0A816EJ36-F1
#
_entry.id   AF-A0A816EJ36-F1
#
_cell.length_a   1.000
_cell.length_b   1.000
_cell.length_c   1.000
_cell.angle_alpha   90.00
_cell.angle_beta   90.00
_cell.angle_gamma   90.00
#
_symmetry.space_group_name_H-M   'P 1'
#
loop_
_entity.id
_entity.type
_entity.pdbx_description
1 polymer ?
#
loop_
_entity_poly.entity_id
_entity_poly.type
_entity_poly.pdbx_seq_one_letter_code
_entity_poly.pdbx_strand_id
1 'polypeptide(L)'
;MYSCEKCGKLRNGIKYCRVVELPEVLCIHLKRFRHDSMIYTKIGSYVSFPLVDLDMMPFIHKDCRDKVRSYDLFACIVHYGRAGSGHYVTYALNSLNQQWYEYDDENVRQVDATTVQNAEAYVLFYRKKEANISETYETIRHLLAKDQDYLLPFYISRSWINRFFYVAEPGPITNSDFLCKHGGVLPHHWSVINELVCPVPESVWQYLSEKYGGSPVCNILYPCRKCQLEDENLKCRQRSEKNKFLQVCAVVALFDCVIKLKRSEKDTDAIYALNPNWFRDWETFVCEKSSEPPGPISNAGISTTKNGVTRLLRRDCNNFQVSESIWNFLYSIYGGGPELVIRSNSTMNTDDQISLNNKPDVTFV
;
A
#
# COMPACT_ATOMS: atom_id res chain seq x y z
N MET A 1 8.08 -30.03 8.15
CA MET A 1 7.08 -30.59 9.08
C MET A 1 6.12 -29.48 9.49
N TYR A 2 4.84 -29.81 9.68
CA TYR A 2 3.80 -28.87 10.11
C TYR A 2 3.55 -29.01 11.62
N SER A 3 3.28 -27.90 12.30
CA SER A 3 2.79 -27.94 13.69
C SER A 3 1.34 -28.38 13.69
N CYS A 4 1.03 -29.51 14.32
CA CYS A 4 -0.34 -29.99 14.44
C CYS A 4 -0.89 -29.64 15.82
N GLU A 5 -1.87 -28.73 15.87
CA GLU A 5 -2.52 -28.28 17.11
C GLU A 5 -3.12 -29.45 17.92
N LYS A 6 -3.74 -30.43 17.23
CA LYS A 6 -4.31 -31.61 17.88
C LYS A 6 -3.26 -32.54 18.49
N CYS A 7 -2.08 -32.62 17.90
CA CYS A 7 -1.00 -33.50 18.38
C CYS A 7 -0.03 -32.80 19.34
N GLY A 8 -0.02 -31.47 19.37
CA GLY A 8 0.96 -30.66 20.11
C GLY A 8 2.41 -30.81 19.64
N LYS A 9 2.64 -31.24 18.39
CA LYS A 9 3.99 -31.56 17.87
C LYS A 9 4.08 -31.48 16.36
N LEU A 10 5.32 -31.42 15.87
CA LEU A 10 5.63 -31.43 14.43
C LEU A 10 5.28 -32.77 13.79
N ARG A 11 4.63 -32.71 12.63
CA ARG A 11 4.17 -33.86 11.85
C ARG A 11 4.43 -33.67 10.36
N ASN A 12 4.59 -34.79 9.65
CA ASN A 12 4.49 -34.77 8.20
C ASN A 12 3.01 -34.62 7.84
N GLY A 13 2.72 -33.65 6.98
CA GLY A 13 1.37 -33.35 6.53
C GLY A 13 1.32 -33.46 5.01
N ILE A 14 0.14 -33.80 4.50
CA ILE A 14 -0.14 -33.73 3.07
C ILE A 14 -0.76 -32.36 2.80
N LYS A 15 -0.19 -31.61 1.86
CA LYS A 15 -0.66 -30.28 1.48
C LYS A 15 -1.29 -30.35 0.09
N TYR A 16 -2.51 -29.85 -0.03
CA TYR A 16 -3.18 -29.59 -1.30
C TYR A 16 -3.51 -28.11 -1.40
N CYS A 17 -3.58 -27.59 -2.63
CA CYS A 17 -3.96 -26.21 -2.91
C CYS A 17 -5.08 -26.22 -3.95
N ARG A 18 -6.07 -25.34 -3.77
CA ARG A 18 -7.14 -25.07 -4.75
C ARG A 18 -7.37 -23.56 -4.82
N VAL A 19 -7.86 -23.10 -5.96
CA VAL A 19 -8.06 -21.67 -6.22
C VAL A 19 -9.40 -21.22 -5.64
N VAL A 20 -9.39 -20.24 -4.73
CA VAL A 20 -10.62 -19.70 -4.11
C VAL A 20 -11.22 -18.57 -4.94
N GLU A 21 -10.39 -17.80 -5.63
CA GLU A 21 -10.79 -16.66 -6.44
C GLU A 21 -9.94 -16.62 -7.72
N LEU A 22 -10.59 -16.40 -8.85
CA LEU A 22 -9.98 -16.39 -10.17
C LEU A 22 -9.65 -14.96 -10.62
N PRO A 23 -8.38 -14.63 -10.95
CA PRO A 23 -8.00 -13.29 -11.35
C PRO A 23 -8.42 -12.98 -12.80
N GLU A 24 -8.63 -11.72 -13.14
CA GLU A 24 -8.95 -11.31 -14.52
C GLU A 24 -7.82 -11.65 -15.50
N VAL A 25 -6.58 -11.55 -15.02
CA VAL A 25 -5.37 -12.02 -15.71
C VAL A 25 -4.72 -13.10 -14.87
N LEU A 26 -4.73 -14.34 -15.36
CA LEU A 26 -4.09 -15.49 -14.76
C LEU A 26 -2.66 -15.64 -15.30
N CYS A 27 -1.69 -15.45 -14.41
CA CYS A 27 -0.28 -15.68 -14.71
C CYS A 27 0.15 -17.06 -14.24
N ILE A 28 0.53 -17.95 -15.17
CA ILE A 28 0.99 -19.31 -14.86
C ILE A 28 2.49 -19.40 -15.12
N HIS A 29 3.27 -19.56 -14.05
CA HIS A 29 4.71 -19.80 -14.14
C HIS A 29 5.01 -21.30 -14.10
N LEU A 30 5.64 -21.80 -15.17
CA LEU A 30 6.17 -23.16 -15.24
C LEU A 30 7.55 -23.19 -14.61
N LYS A 31 7.69 -23.86 -13.45
CA LYS A 31 8.93 -23.96 -12.68
C LYS A 31 9.98 -24.84 -13.38
N ARG A 32 10.58 -24.31 -14.46
CA ARG A 32 11.56 -25.02 -15.30
C ARG A 32 12.97 -25.02 -14.72
N PHE A 33 13.31 -24.07 -13.85
CA PHE A 33 14.66 -23.97 -13.31
C PHE A 33 14.75 -24.70 -11.97
N ARG A 34 15.79 -25.54 -11.85
CA ARG A 34 16.15 -26.22 -10.61
C ARG A 34 17.55 -25.78 -10.20
N HIS A 35 17.66 -25.41 -8.94
CA HIS A 35 18.94 -25.13 -8.29
C HIS A 35 19.09 -26.13 -7.16
N ASP A 36 19.94 -27.14 -7.37
CA ASP A 36 20.32 -28.09 -6.34
C ASP A 36 21.82 -28.00 -6.11
N SER A 37 22.20 -27.44 -4.97
CA SER A 37 23.58 -27.33 -4.47
C SER A 37 24.56 -26.76 -5.51
N MET A 38 25.14 -27.61 -6.38
CA MET A 38 26.11 -27.24 -7.42
C MET A 38 25.57 -27.37 -8.85
N ILE A 39 24.34 -27.85 -9.03
CA ILE A 39 23.74 -28.14 -10.34
C ILE A 39 22.63 -27.13 -10.60
N TYR A 40 22.81 -26.37 -11.68
CA TYR A 40 21.79 -25.46 -12.21
C TYR A 40 21.27 -26.00 -13.55
N THR A 41 20.04 -26.50 -13.55
CA THR A 41 19.44 -27.18 -14.71
C THR A 41 18.11 -26.58 -15.12
N LYS A 42 17.83 -26.65 -16.42
CA LYS A 42 16.55 -26.27 -17.03
C LYS A 42 15.82 -27.53 -17.47
N ILE A 43 14.55 -27.64 -17.10
CA ILE A 43 13.65 -28.71 -17.54
C ILE A 43 13.08 -28.33 -18.91
N GLY A 44 13.60 -29.01 -19.95
CA GLY A 44 13.19 -28.84 -21.35
C GLY A 44 11.93 -29.60 -21.78
N SER A 45 11.23 -30.24 -20.85
CA SER A 45 10.04 -31.05 -21.19
C SER A 45 8.94 -30.18 -21.78
N TYR A 46 8.36 -30.62 -22.89
CA TYR A 46 7.19 -29.98 -23.47
C TYR A 46 6.02 -30.01 -22.48
N VAL A 47 5.31 -28.90 -22.38
CA VAL A 47 4.08 -28.77 -21.59
C VAL A 47 3.03 -28.28 -22.56
N SER A 48 1.98 -29.08 -22.79
CA SER A 48 0.86 -28.66 -23.62
C SER A 48 0.02 -27.63 -22.86
N PHE A 49 -0.35 -26.55 -23.55
CA PHE A 49 -1.25 -25.52 -23.03
C PHE A 49 -2.23 -25.07 -24.14
N PRO A 50 -3.50 -24.82 -23.80
CA PRO A 50 -4.49 -24.37 -24.78
C PRO A 50 -4.34 -22.88 -25.06
N LEU A 51 -4.51 -22.45 -26.31
CA LEU A 51 -4.55 -21.02 -26.65
C LEU A 51 -5.90 -20.38 -26.32
N VAL A 52 -6.97 -21.18 -26.33
CA VAL A 52 -8.36 -20.76 -26.15
C VAL A 52 -9.02 -21.74 -25.18
N ASP A 53 -9.93 -21.25 -24.33
CA ASP A 53 -10.76 -22.07 -23.44
C ASP A 53 -9.98 -22.95 -22.45
N LEU A 54 -8.98 -22.37 -21.78
CA LEU A 54 -8.41 -22.99 -20.57
C LEU A 54 -9.48 -23.08 -19.47
N ASP A 55 -9.98 -24.29 -19.20
CA ASP A 55 -10.96 -24.55 -18.15
C ASP A 55 -10.30 -24.65 -16.76
N MET A 56 -10.64 -23.70 -15.87
CA MET A 56 -10.15 -23.71 -14.48
C MET A 56 -11.01 -24.54 -13.53
N MET A 57 -12.18 -25.04 -13.96
CA MET A 57 -13.12 -25.79 -13.12
C MET A 57 -12.50 -26.96 -12.32
N PRO A 58 -11.53 -27.74 -12.85
CA PRO A 58 -10.91 -28.82 -12.08
C PRO A 58 -10.04 -28.35 -10.90
N PHE A 59 -9.61 -27.09 -10.89
CA PHE A 59 -8.60 -26.55 -9.97
C PHE A 59 -9.18 -25.63 -8.88
N ILE A 60 -10.45 -25.24 -8.99
CA ILE A 60 -11.10 -24.33 -8.04
C ILE A 60 -11.55 -25.02 -6.74
N HIS A 61 -11.59 -24.23 -5.68
CA HIS A 61 -12.17 -24.60 -4.40
C HIS A 61 -13.70 -24.50 -4.46
N LYS A 62 -14.40 -25.26 -3.61
CA LYS A 62 -15.87 -25.22 -3.50
C LYS A 62 -16.44 -23.84 -3.13
N ASP A 63 -15.58 -22.98 -2.56
CA ASP A 63 -15.95 -21.62 -2.14
C ASP A 63 -15.73 -20.58 -3.24
N CYS A 64 -15.20 -20.96 -4.39
CA CYS A 64 -15.09 -20.08 -5.56
C CYS A 64 -16.48 -19.64 -6.03
N ARG A 65 -16.63 -18.33 -6.23
CA ARG A 65 -17.90 -17.68 -6.64
C ARG A 65 -17.80 -17.02 -8.02
N ASP A 66 -16.63 -17.04 -8.65
CA ASP A 66 -16.43 -16.51 -9.99
C ASP A 66 -17.37 -17.17 -10.99
N LYS A 67 -18.02 -16.34 -11.81
CA LYS A 67 -18.96 -16.79 -12.85
C LYS A 67 -18.19 -17.21 -14.10
N VAL A 68 -17.14 -16.47 -14.44
CA VAL A 68 -16.27 -16.75 -15.57
C VAL A 68 -15.07 -17.57 -15.10
N ARG A 69 -14.89 -18.75 -15.73
CA ARG A 69 -13.87 -19.74 -15.34
C ARG A 69 -12.97 -20.20 -16.47
N SER A 70 -13.28 -19.76 -17.70
CA SER A 70 -12.49 -20.06 -18.88
C SER A 70 -11.55 -18.91 -19.18
N TYR A 71 -10.38 -19.23 -19.71
CA TYR A 71 -9.37 -18.23 -20.08
C TYR A 71 -8.81 -18.45 -21.48
N ASP A 72 -8.48 -17.36 -22.15
CA ASP A 72 -7.77 -17.37 -23.42
C ASP A 72 -6.35 -16.85 -23.23
N LEU A 73 -5.38 -17.50 -23.87
CA LEU A 73 -3.98 -17.07 -23.84
C LEU A 73 -3.85 -15.80 -24.69
N PHE A 74 -3.19 -14.78 -24.14
CA PHE A 74 -2.87 -13.57 -24.91
C PHE A 74 -1.37 -13.26 -24.94
N ALA A 75 -0.57 -13.87 -24.07
CA ALA A 75 0.88 -13.79 -24.17
C ALA A 75 1.57 -15.01 -23.53
N CYS A 76 2.77 -15.35 -24.00
CA CYS A 76 3.67 -16.26 -23.32
C CYS A 76 5.12 -15.80 -23.44
N ILE A 77 5.86 -15.94 -22.34
CA ILE A 77 7.31 -15.73 -22.31
C ILE A 77 7.97 -17.08 -22.48
N VAL A 78 8.98 -17.13 -23.34
CA VAL A 78 9.80 -18.32 -23.60
C VAL A 78 11.24 -17.99 -23.25
N HIS A 79 11.91 -18.95 -22.65
CA HIS A 79 13.34 -18.86 -22.36
C HIS A 79 14.08 -19.87 -23.25
N TYR A 80 14.97 -19.39 -24.11
CA TYR A 80 15.90 -20.20 -24.87
C TYR A 80 17.22 -20.39 -24.12
N GLY A 81 17.91 -21.51 -24.37
CA GLY A 81 19.20 -21.78 -23.75
C GLY A 81 19.12 -22.53 -22.41
N ARG A 82 20.21 -22.46 -21.65
CA ARG A 82 20.45 -23.25 -20.42
C ARG A 82 20.10 -22.41 -19.19
N ALA A 83 20.07 -23.06 -18.03
CA ALA A 83 19.74 -22.36 -16.78
C ALA A 83 20.66 -21.14 -16.55
N GLY A 84 21.98 -21.30 -16.69
CA GLY A 84 22.97 -20.25 -16.41
C GLY A 84 23.20 -19.21 -17.50
N SER A 85 22.61 -19.37 -18.69
CA SER A 85 22.72 -18.44 -19.79
C SER A 85 21.63 -18.75 -20.80
N GLY A 86 20.87 -17.74 -21.18
CA GLY A 86 19.77 -17.89 -22.12
C GLY A 86 19.25 -16.56 -22.61
N HIS A 87 18.14 -16.65 -23.32
CA HIS A 87 17.51 -15.52 -23.97
C HIS A 87 16.00 -15.59 -23.80
N TYR A 88 15.35 -14.45 -23.57
CA TYR A 88 13.92 -14.40 -23.39
C TYR A 88 13.26 -13.76 -24.60
N VAL A 89 12.25 -14.42 -25.14
CA VAL A 89 11.35 -13.84 -26.14
C VAL A 89 9.93 -13.89 -25.63
N THR A 90 9.08 -13.03 -26.17
CA THR A 90 7.66 -13.01 -25.85
C THR A 90 6.84 -13.26 -27.10
N TYR A 91 5.89 -14.19 -27.03
CA TYR A 91 4.81 -14.26 -28.01
C TYR A 91 3.60 -13.54 -27.44
N ALA A 92 2.98 -12.62 -28.17
CA ALA A 92 1.77 -11.94 -27.74
C ALA A 92 0.76 -11.77 -28.88
N LEU A 93 -0.52 -11.85 -28.51
CA LEU A 93 -1.64 -11.63 -29.39
C LEU A 93 -1.91 -10.13 -29.48
N ASN A 94 -1.86 -9.57 -30.69
CA ASN A 94 -2.21 -8.19 -30.94
C ASN A 94 -3.73 -8.03 -30.92
N SER A 95 -4.24 -7.19 -30.02
CA SER A 95 -5.69 -6.99 -29.84
C SER A 95 -6.39 -6.28 -31.00
N LEU A 96 -5.66 -5.57 -31.87
CA LEU A 96 -6.22 -4.81 -32.97
C LEU A 96 -6.52 -5.69 -34.20
N ASN A 97 -5.62 -6.62 -34.52
CA ASN A 97 -5.73 -7.48 -35.70
C ASN A 97 -5.91 -8.97 -35.36
N GLN A 98 -5.89 -9.33 -34.07
CA GLN A 98 -6.03 -10.70 -33.58
C GLN A 98 -4.97 -11.66 -34.18
N GLN A 99 -3.75 -11.17 -34.42
CA GLN A 99 -2.61 -11.96 -34.91
C GLN A 99 -1.54 -12.10 -33.82
N TRP A 100 -0.79 -13.21 -33.86
CA TRP A 100 0.32 -13.45 -32.95
C TRP A 100 1.62 -12.86 -33.48
N TYR A 101 2.41 -12.30 -32.57
CA TYR A 101 3.73 -11.75 -32.85
C TYR A 101 4.75 -12.32 -31.87
N GLU A 102 5.95 -12.60 -32.38
CA GLU A 102 7.15 -12.78 -31.58
C GLU A 102 7.83 -11.42 -31.39
N TYR A 103 8.15 -11.12 -30.15
CA TYR A 103 8.92 -9.97 -29.71
C TYR A 103 10.26 -10.49 -29.18
N ASP A 104 11.30 -10.28 -29.97
CA ASP A 104 12.68 -10.68 -29.71
C ASP A 104 13.55 -9.41 -29.71
N ASP A 105 13.66 -8.79 -28.53
CA ASP A 105 14.28 -7.47 -28.33
C ASP A 105 13.73 -6.42 -29.31
N GLU A 106 14.57 -5.84 -30.17
CA GLU A 106 14.16 -4.88 -31.22
C GLU A 106 13.42 -5.51 -32.41
N ASN A 107 13.41 -6.84 -32.52
CA ASN A 107 12.82 -7.56 -33.65
C ASN A 107 11.40 -8.02 -33.34
N VAL A 108 10.45 -7.56 -34.16
CA VAL A 108 9.04 -7.96 -34.06
C VAL A 108 8.62 -8.62 -35.36
N ARG A 109 8.12 -9.86 -35.28
CA ARG A 109 7.62 -10.59 -36.46
C ARG A 109 6.30 -11.29 -36.18
N GLN A 110 5.41 -11.30 -37.15
CA GLN A 110 4.19 -12.09 -37.07
C GLN A 110 4.52 -13.58 -37.11
N VAL A 111 3.81 -14.38 -36.32
CA VAL A 111 3.94 -15.83 -36.28
C VAL A 111 2.57 -16.50 -36.27
N ASP A 112 2.52 -17.76 -36.69
CA ASP A 112 1.30 -18.55 -36.61
C ASP A 112 1.00 -18.98 -35.17
N ALA A 113 -0.29 -19.13 -34.84
CA ALA A 113 -0.74 -19.64 -33.55
C ALA A 113 -0.12 -21.01 -33.20
N THR A 114 0.14 -21.85 -34.21
CA THR A 114 0.82 -23.14 -34.05
C THR A 114 2.26 -23.00 -33.55
N THR A 115 2.95 -21.92 -33.91
CA THR A 115 4.29 -21.62 -33.38
C THR A 115 4.21 -21.38 -31.88
N VAL A 116 3.23 -20.57 -31.46
CA VAL A 116 3.00 -20.24 -30.05
C VAL A 116 2.62 -21.48 -29.23
N GLN A 117 1.71 -22.31 -29.74
CA GLN A 117 1.24 -23.53 -29.06
C GLN A 117 2.34 -24.57 -28.83
N ASN A 118 3.36 -24.58 -29.71
CA ASN A 118 4.48 -25.51 -29.62
C ASN A 118 5.70 -24.92 -28.87
N ALA A 119 5.60 -23.69 -28.38
CA ALA A 119 6.71 -23.02 -27.73
C ALA A 119 7.06 -23.63 -26.35
N GLU A 120 8.33 -23.56 -25.96
CA GLU A 120 8.80 -24.01 -24.65
C GLU A 120 8.48 -22.97 -23.55
N ALA A 121 7.18 -22.71 -23.34
CA ALA A 121 6.67 -21.63 -22.50
C ALA A 121 7.26 -21.68 -21.08
N TYR A 122 7.69 -20.53 -20.58
CA TYR A 122 8.17 -20.33 -19.22
C TYR A 122 7.09 -19.66 -18.35
N VAL A 123 6.46 -18.60 -18.87
CA VAL A 123 5.32 -17.92 -18.23
C VAL A 123 4.20 -17.77 -19.24
N LEU A 124 2.99 -18.12 -18.84
CA LEU A 124 1.77 -18.01 -19.65
C LEU A 124 0.88 -16.92 -19.05
N PHE A 125 0.32 -16.06 -19.90
CA PHE A 125 -0.61 -15.00 -19.52
C PHE A 125 -1.96 -15.27 -20.18
N TYR A 126 -2.91 -15.58 -19.32
CA TYR A 126 -4.28 -15.91 -19.66
C TYR A 126 -5.20 -14.78 -19.22
N ARG A 127 -6.15 -14.36 -20.06
CA ARG A 127 -7.21 -13.41 -19.70
C ARG A 127 -8.53 -14.16 -19.56
N LYS A 128 -9.37 -13.79 -18.58
CA LYS A 128 -10.71 -14.37 -18.46
C LYS A 128 -11.47 -14.18 -19.76
N LYS A 129 -12.18 -15.21 -20.19
CA LYS A 129 -12.99 -15.18 -21.40
C LYS A 129 -14.25 -14.36 -21.16
N GLU A 130 -14.41 -13.30 -21.94
CA GLU A 130 -15.60 -12.46 -21.87
C GLU A 130 -16.81 -13.20 -22.47
N ALA A 131 -17.73 -13.64 -21.62
CA ALA A 131 -19.01 -14.16 -22.07
C ALA A 131 -20.01 -13.00 -22.25
N ASN A 132 -20.58 -12.87 -23.45
CA ASN A 132 -21.68 -11.95 -23.79
C ASN A 132 -21.35 -10.44 -23.83
N ILE A 133 -20.08 -10.05 -24.00
CA ILE A 133 -19.74 -8.63 -24.12
C ILE A 133 -20.32 -8.02 -25.41
N SER A 134 -20.35 -8.77 -26.51
CA SER A 134 -20.91 -8.33 -27.80
C SER A 134 -22.38 -7.95 -27.68
N GLU A 135 -23.21 -8.81 -27.07
CA GLU A 135 -24.63 -8.54 -26.82
C GLU A 135 -24.82 -7.32 -25.90
N THR A 136 -23.95 -7.19 -24.89
CA THR A 136 -23.96 -6.03 -23.97
C THR A 136 -23.67 -4.74 -24.72
N TYR A 137 -22.64 -4.73 -25.59
CA TYR A 137 -22.29 -3.56 -26.39
C TYR A 137 -23.35 -3.21 -27.42
N GLU A 138 -23.98 -4.21 -28.05
CA GLU A 138 -25.09 -3.99 -28.97
C GLU A 138 -26.28 -3.35 -28.27
N THR A 139 -26.63 -3.85 -27.07
CA THR A 139 -27.70 -3.29 -26.25
C THR A 139 -27.39 -1.84 -25.87
N ILE A 140 -26.18 -1.55 -25.35
CA ILE A 140 -25.77 -0.19 -24.99
C ILE A 140 -25.79 0.73 -26.21
N ARG A 141 -25.28 0.28 -27.36
CA ARG A 141 -25.28 1.07 -28.60
C ARG A 141 -26.71 1.40 -29.03
N HIS A 142 -27.63 0.45 -28.94
CA HIS A 142 -29.05 0.67 -29.25
C HIS A 142 -29.69 1.67 -28.29
N LEU A 143 -29.43 1.58 -26.98
CA LEU A 143 -29.94 2.52 -25.98
C LEU A 143 -29.40 3.94 -26.20
N LEU A 144 -28.10 4.08 -26.48
CA LEU A 144 -27.47 5.35 -26.81
C LEU A 144 -28.05 5.98 -28.09
N ALA A 145 -28.42 5.17 -29.08
CA ALA A 145 -29.04 5.67 -30.30
C ALA A 145 -30.48 6.17 -30.08
N LYS A 146 -31.19 5.62 -29.09
CA LYS A 146 -32.57 5.99 -28.75
C LYS A 146 -32.65 7.26 -27.91
N ASP A 147 -31.71 7.45 -26.99
CA ASP A 147 -31.69 8.57 -26.04
C ASP A 147 -30.70 9.67 -26.48
N GLN A 148 -30.97 10.32 -27.62
CA GLN A 148 -30.11 11.42 -28.09
C GLN A 148 -30.29 12.73 -27.28
N ASP A 149 -31.47 12.93 -26.66
CA ASP A 149 -31.86 14.16 -25.97
C ASP A 149 -32.24 13.92 -24.50
N TYR A 150 -31.40 13.23 -23.73
CA TYR A 150 -31.67 13.04 -22.30
C TYR A 150 -31.40 14.32 -21.50
N LEU A 151 -32.37 14.73 -20.68
CA LEU A 151 -32.34 16.00 -19.94
C LEU A 151 -31.39 15.98 -18.73
N LEU A 152 -31.12 14.80 -18.16
CA LEU A 152 -30.28 14.63 -16.96
C LEU A 152 -29.31 13.45 -17.13
N PRO A 153 -27.99 13.68 -17.10
CA PRO A 153 -27.01 12.60 -17.15
C PRO A 153 -26.96 11.80 -15.85
N PHE A 154 -26.66 10.52 -15.99
CA PHE A 154 -26.15 9.68 -14.90
C PHE A 154 -24.63 9.58 -15.05
N TYR A 155 -23.91 9.83 -13.97
CA TYR A 155 -22.45 9.83 -13.95
C TYR A 155 -21.92 8.51 -13.40
N ILE A 156 -21.08 7.86 -14.22
CA ILE A 156 -20.35 6.65 -13.86
C ILE A 156 -18.86 6.99 -13.82
N SER A 157 -18.11 6.41 -12.88
CA SER A 157 -16.65 6.47 -12.86
C SER A 157 -16.06 6.05 -14.20
N ARG A 158 -15.17 6.87 -14.75
CA ARG A 158 -14.41 6.53 -15.95
C ARG A 158 -13.50 5.34 -15.73
N SER A 159 -12.97 5.18 -14.51
CA SER A 159 -12.20 4.00 -14.13
C SER A 159 -13.06 2.73 -14.21
N TRP A 160 -14.30 2.80 -13.71
CA TRP A 160 -15.23 1.67 -13.84
C TRP A 160 -15.61 1.39 -15.30
N ILE A 161 -15.87 2.42 -16.11
CA ILE A 161 -16.13 2.27 -17.55
C ILE A 161 -14.93 1.61 -18.25
N ASN A 162 -13.70 2.00 -17.93
CA ASN A 162 -12.51 1.35 -18.46
C ASN A 162 -12.46 -0.13 -18.07
N ARG A 163 -12.74 -0.46 -16.80
CA ARG A 163 -12.83 -1.87 -16.39
C ARG A 163 -13.90 -2.62 -17.19
N PHE A 164 -15.07 -2.02 -17.39
CA PHE A 164 -16.13 -2.60 -18.21
C PHE A 164 -15.69 -2.91 -19.66
N PHE A 165 -14.77 -2.13 -20.23
CA PHE A 165 -14.26 -2.37 -21.59
C PHE A 165 -13.13 -3.40 -21.69
N TYR A 166 -12.43 -3.69 -20.59
CA TYR A 166 -11.17 -4.46 -20.64
C TYR A 166 -11.12 -5.67 -19.69
N VAL A 167 -12.20 -5.91 -18.94
CA VAL A 167 -12.25 -6.88 -17.86
C VAL A 167 -13.55 -7.68 -17.98
N ALA A 168 -13.48 -9.00 -17.81
CA ALA A 168 -14.64 -9.87 -17.96
C ALA A 168 -15.65 -9.68 -16.81
N GLU A 169 -15.16 -9.45 -15.60
CA GLU A 169 -15.99 -9.16 -14.43
C GLU A 169 -15.60 -7.78 -13.84
N PRO A 170 -16.14 -6.66 -14.37
CA PRO A 170 -15.81 -5.31 -13.87
C PRO A 170 -16.32 -5.06 -12.44
N GLY A 171 -17.19 -5.94 -11.93
CA GLY A 171 -17.83 -5.82 -10.62
C GLY A 171 -18.90 -4.72 -10.58
N PRO A 172 -19.47 -4.46 -9.40
CA PRO A 172 -20.49 -3.44 -9.22
C PRO A 172 -20.01 -2.04 -9.63
N ILE A 173 -20.92 -1.23 -10.16
CA ILE A 173 -20.65 0.18 -10.46
C ILE A 173 -20.26 0.89 -9.15
N THR A 174 -19.08 1.50 -9.14
CA THR A 174 -18.60 2.30 -8.01
C THR A 174 -18.20 3.68 -8.48
N ASN A 175 -18.66 4.71 -7.78
CA ASN A 175 -18.27 6.11 -8.01
C ASN A 175 -17.33 6.63 -6.90
N SER A 176 -16.72 5.74 -6.12
CA SER A 176 -15.92 6.07 -4.93
C SER A 176 -14.57 6.72 -5.24
N ASP A 177 -14.14 6.69 -6.49
CA ASP A 177 -12.94 7.38 -6.98
C ASP A 177 -13.15 8.90 -7.08
N PHE A 178 -14.39 9.36 -7.30
CA PHE A 178 -14.69 10.79 -7.33
C PHE A 178 -15.69 11.25 -6.26
N LEU A 179 -16.57 10.38 -5.77
CA LEU A 179 -17.52 10.67 -4.69
C LEU A 179 -16.96 10.29 -3.33
N CYS A 180 -17.13 11.19 -2.37
CA CYS A 180 -16.91 10.89 -0.95
C CYS A 180 -18.13 10.20 -0.33
N LYS A 181 -17.97 9.70 0.90
CA LYS A 181 -19.05 9.12 1.73
C LYS A 181 -20.24 10.05 1.98
N HIS A 182 -20.08 11.37 1.80
CA HIS A 182 -21.15 12.35 1.96
C HIS A 182 -22.00 12.53 0.69
N GLY A 183 -21.66 11.85 -0.41
CA GLY A 183 -22.37 11.92 -1.69
C GLY A 183 -21.98 13.09 -2.60
N GLY A 184 -21.02 13.92 -2.18
CA GLY A 184 -20.44 14.99 -3.00
C GLY A 184 -19.09 14.60 -3.59
N VAL A 185 -18.63 15.36 -4.57
CA VAL A 185 -17.31 15.19 -5.19
C VAL A 185 -16.21 15.60 -4.22
N LEU A 186 -15.13 14.81 -4.16
CA LEU A 186 -13.95 15.12 -3.36
C LEU A 186 -13.35 16.49 -3.75
N PRO A 187 -12.98 17.37 -2.80
CA PRO A 187 -12.52 18.74 -3.13
C PRO A 187 -11.34 18.78 -4.12
N HIS A 188 -10.38 17.88 -3.97
CA HIS A 188 -9.19 17.79 -4.84
C HIS A 188 -9.49 17.21 -6.24
N HIS A 189 -10.67 16.61 -6.44
CA HIS A 189 -11.12 16.08 -7.74
C HIS A 189 -12.04 17.05 -8.49
N TRP A 190 -12.53 18.10 -7.83
CA TRP A 190 -13.51 19.00 -8.45
C TRP A 190 -13.01 19.66 -9.74
N SER A 191 -11.75 20.12 -9.76
CA SER A 191 -11.15 20.76 -10.95
C SER A 191 -11.01 19.83 -12.15
N VAL A 192 -10.93 18.52 -11.91
CA VAL A 192 -10.72 17.48 -12.94
C VAL A 192 -11.92 16.55 -13.06
N ILE A 193 -13.09 16.92 -12.54
CA ILE A 193 -14.24 15.99 -12.44
C ILE A 193 -14.68 15.46 -13.81
N ASN A 194 -14.61 16.30 -14.85
CA ASN A 194 -14.93 15.92 -16.23
C ASN A 194 -13.97 14.85 -16.80
N GLU A 195 -12.80 14.66 -16.19
CA GLU A 195 -11.85 13.61 -16.55
C GLU A 195 -12.14 12.29 -15.82
N LEU A 196 -12.84 12.36 -14.69
CA LEU A 196 -13.12 11.21 -13.82
C LEU A 196 -14.48 10.58 -14.08
N VAL A 197 -15.42 11.30 -14.69
CA VAL A 197 -16.79 10.82 -14.93
C VAL A 197 -17.07 10.52 -16.40
N CYS A 198 -18.02 9.63 -16.64
CA CYS A 198 -18.63 9.37 -17.92
C CYS A 198 -20.15 9.62 -17.78
N PRO A 199 -20.70 10.66 -18.43
CA PRO A 199 -22.14 10.87 -18.46
C PRO A 199 -22.79 9.84 -19.40
N VAL A 200 -23.84 9.19 -18.93
CA VAL A 200 -24.65 8.25 -19.71
C VAL A 200 -26.14 8.55 -19.55
N PRO A 201 -26.99 8.18 -20.53
CA PRO A 201 -28.44 8.22 -20.36
C PRO A 201 -28.91 7.33 -19.21
N GLU A 202 -30.08 7.63 -18.65
CA GLU A 202 -30.70 6.82 -17.61
C GLU A 202 -30.88 5.36 -18.03
N SER A 203 -31.31 5.11 -19.27
CA SER A 203 -31.54 3.76 -19.78
C SER A 203 -30.28 2.89 -19.79
N VAL A 204 -29.14 3.48 -20.16
CA VAL A 204 -27.83 2.83 -20.13
C VAL A 204 -27.41 2.57 -18.68
N TRP A 205 -27.59 3.55 -17.79
CA TRP A 205 -27.28 3.39 -16.38
C TRP A 205 -28.11 2.29 -15.72
N GLN A 206 -29.42 2.26 -15.96
CA GLN A 206 -30.34 1.24 -15.46
C GLN A 206 -29.92 -0.16 -15.92
N TYR A 207 -29.67 -0.33 -17.22
CA TYR A 207 -29.21 -1.61 -17.78
C TYR A 207 -27.89 -2.09 -17.15
N LEU A 208 -26.90 -1.22 -17.03
CA LEU A 208 -25.61 -1.57 -16.41
C LEU A 208 -25.76 -1.88 -14.91
N SER A 209 -26.57 -1.11 -14.19
CA SER A 209 -26.82 -1.28 -12.76
C SER A 209 -27.58 -2.58 -12.46
N GLU A 210 -28.57 -2.94 -13.29
CA GLU A 210 -29.29 -4.22 -13.17
C GLU A 210 -28.36 -5.43 -13.40
N LYS A 211 -27.44 -5.31 -14.37
CA LYS A 211 -26.54 -6.39 -14.75
C LYS A 211 -25.37 -6.59 -13.78
N TYR A 212 -24.75 -5.50 -13.34
CA TYR A 212 -23.51 -5.53 -12.54
C TYR A 212 -23.72 -5.14 -11.08
N GLY A 213 -24.86 -4.55 -10.73
CA GLY A 213 -25.11 -3.93 -9.43
C GLY A 213 -24.37 -2.59 -9.28
N GLY A 214 -24.56 -1.93 -8.14
CA GLY A 214 -23.79 -0.74 -7.78
C GLY A 214 -24.59 0.30 -7.01
N SER A 215 -23.90 1.07 -6.19
CA SER A 215 -24.44 2.23 -5.48
C SER A 215 -23.29 3.15 -5.04
N PRO A 216 -23.53 4.45 -4.80
CA PRO A 216 -24.79 5.18 -5.02
C PRO A 216 -24.97 5.66 -6.46
N VAL A 217 -26.23 5.90 -6.83
CA VAL A 217 -26.60 6.62 -8.06
C VAL A 217 -26.03 8.04 -7.99
N CYS A 218 -25.48 8.54 -9.10
CA CYS A 218 -25.00 9.91 -9.21
C CYS A 218 -25.57 10.56 -10.45
N ASN A 219 -26.52 11.48 -10.28
CA ASN A 219 -27.11 12.28 -11.35
C ASN A 219 -26.87 13.79 -11.15
N ILE A 220 -26.18 14.17 -10.07
CA ILE A 220 -25.83 15.55 -9.73
C ILE A 220 -24.40 15.56 -9.19
N LEU A 221 -23.55 16.41 -9.77
CA LEU A 221 -22.20 16.67 -9.31
C LEU A 221 -22.15 17.99 -8.55
N TYR A 222 -21.60 17.95 -7.34
CA TYR A 222 -21.37 19.14 -6.53
C TYR A 222 -20.12 18.94 -5.65
N PRO A 223 -19.37 20.01 -5.34
CA PRO A 223 -18.22 19.89 -4.46
C PRO A 223 -18.69 19.60 -3.03
N CYS A 224 -18.06 18.63 -2.37
CA CYS A 224 -18.44 18.27 -1.01
C CYS A 224 -17.95 19.33 -0.01
N ARG A 225 -18.87 20.17 0.50
CA ARG A 225 -18.55 21.15 1.56
C ARG A 225 -18.07 20.52 2.86
N LYS A 226 -18.57 19.35 3.24
CA LYS A 226 -18.13 18.65 4.47
C LYS A 226 -16.65 18.26 4.38
N CYS A 227 -16.25 17.61 3.27
CA CYS A 227 -14.85 17.25 3.06
C CYS A 227 -13.97 18.48 2.88
N GLN A 228 -14.46 19.55 2.24
CA GLN A 228 -13.72 20.79 2.14
C GLN A 228 -13.42 21.39 3.53
N LEU A 229 -14.41 21.43 4.42
CA LEU A 229 -14.22 21.90 5.80
C LEU A 229 -13.27 20.98 6.60
N GLU A 230 -13.35 19.66 6.40
CA GLU A 230 -12.42 18.70 7.00
C GLU A 230 -10.98 18.97 6.56
N ASP A 231 -10.74 19.17 5.26
CA ASP A 231 -9.43 19.50 4.69
C ASP A 231 -8.90 20.87 5.20
N GLU A 232 -9.77 21.89 5.25
CA GLU A 232 -9.43 23.22 5.77
C GLU A 232 -9.08 23.17 7.26
N ASN A 233 -9.84 22.43 8.06
CA ASN A 233 -9.57 22.24 9.49
C ASN A 233 -8.26 21.48 9.72
N LEU A 234 -7.99 20.44 8.91
CA LEU A 234 -6.75 19.69 8.95
C LEU A 234 -5.54 20.58 8.66
N LYS A 235 -5.60 21.38 7.59
CA LYS A 235 -4.55 22.35 7.25
C LYS A 235 -4.38 23.43 8.30
N CYS A 236 -5.47 23.96 8.85
CA CYS A 236 -5.44 24.91 9.95
C CYS A 236 -4.74 24.31 11.18
N ARG A 237 -5.03 23.04 11.52
CA ARG A 237 -4.36 22.32 12.61
C ARG A 237 -2.86 22.15 12.32
N GLN A 238 -2.49 21.59 11.18
CA GLN A 238 -1.09 21.38 10.78
C GLN A 238 -0.29 22.71 10.83
N ARG A 239 -0.86 23.79 10.28
CA ARG A 239 -0.25 25.12 10.29
C ARG A 239 -0.14 25.70 11.70
N SER A 240 -1.18 25.56 12.53
CA SER A 240 -1.15 26.03 13.92
C SER A 240 -0.07 25.31 14.73
N GLU A 241 0.03 23.99 14.60
CA GLU A 241 1.05 23.20 15.28
C GLU A 241 2.47 23.57 14.81
N LYS A 242 2.68 23.67 13.49
CA LYS A 242 3.96 24.10 12.91
C LYS A 242 4.38 25.48 13.37
N ASN A 243 3.46 26.46 13.33
CA ASN A 243 3.76 27.83 13.73
C ASN A 243 4.07 27.94 15.22
N LYS A 244 3.31 27.24 16.08
CA LYS A 244 3.60 27.20 17.52
C LYS A 244 4.95 26.54 17.79
N PHE A 245 5.26 25.44 17.12
CA PHE A 245 6.58 24.81 17.24
C PHE A 245 7.71 25.73 16.82
N LEU A 246 7.59 26.41 15.67
CA LEU A 246 8.58 27.39 15.21
C LEU A 246 8.69 28.58 16.16
N GLN A 247 7.59 29.06 16.71
CA GLN A 247 7.60 30.13 17.70
C GLN A 247 8.33 29.71 18.97
N VAL A 248 8.05 28.51 19.50
CA VAL A 248 8.76 27.95 20.65
C VAL A 248 10.25 27.78 20.33
N CYS A 249 10.59 27.22 19.18
CA CYS A 249 11.99 27.05 18.75
C CYS A 249 12.72 28.39 18.54
N ALA A 250 12.05 29.39 17.96
CA ALA A 250 12.64 30.71 17.74
C ALA A 250 12.82 31.46 19.06
N VAL A 251 11.87 31.35 19.99
CA VAL A 251 12.00 31.88 21.36
C VAL A 251 13.16 31.20 22.08
N VAL A 252 13.29 29.88 21.98
CA VAL A 252 14.43 29.13 22.55
C VAL A 252 15.75 29.58 21.90
N ALA A 253 15.82 29.66 20.57
CA ALA A 253 17.03 30.08 19.87
C ALA A 253 17.43 31.54 20.19
N LEU A 254 16.46 32.45 20.29
CA LEU A 254 16.68 33.83 20.71
C LEU A 254 17.10 33.90 22.18
N PHE A 255 16.47 33.12 23.05
CA PHE A 255 16.81 33.03 24.46
C PHE A 255 18.24 32.50 24.62
N ASP A 256 18.59 31.38 23.97
CA ASP A 256 19.94 30.82 23.92
C ASP A 256 20.95 31.85 23.40
N CYS A 257 20.59 32.64 22.38
CA CYS A 257 21.46 33.68 21.83
C CYS A 257 21.66 34.83 22.84
N VAL A 258 20.59 35.30 23.48
CA VAL A 258 20.63 36.35 24.52
C VAL A 258 21.37 35.87 25.78
N ILE A 259 21.25 34.59 26.14
CA ILE A 259 21.94 33.96 27.28
C ILE A 259 23.42 33.72 26.96
N LYS A 260 23.75 33.22 25.76
CA LYS A 260 25.15 33.13 25.26
C LYS A 260 25.85 34.49 25.29
N LEU A 261 25.11 35.58 25.06
CA LEU A 261 25.62 36.94 25.16
C LEU A 261 25.72 37.47 26.61
N LYS A 262 25.08 36.82 27.59
CA LYS A 262 24.96 37.34 28.97
C LYS A 262 25.65 36.54 30.08
N ARG A 263 26.07 35.27 29.93
CA ARG A 263 26.90 34.59 30.95
C ARG A 263 27.38 33.19 30.52
N SER A 264 28.66 32.90 30.78
CA SER A 264 29.09 31.59 31.28
C SER A 264 28.53 31.37 32.69
N GLU A 265 28.19 30.13 33.05
CA GLU A 265 27.97 29.57 34.42
C GLU A 265 26.57 29.10 34.87
N LYS A 266 25.45 29.18 34.13
CA LYS A 266 24.21 28.47 34.53
C LYS A 266 23.43 27.93 33.34
N ASP A 267 23.73 26.69 32.96
CA ASP A 267 23.01 25.87 31.97
C ASP A 267 21.82 25.19 32.71
N THR A 268 20.61 25.74 32.62
CA THR A 268 19.51 25.43 33.57
C THR A 268 18.15 25.04 32.97
N ASP A 269 18.07 24.61 31.71
CA ASP A 269 16.79 24.10 31.16
C ASP A 269 16.76 22.57 31.13
N ALA A 270 15.64 21.99 31.57
CA ALA A 270 15.47 20.54 31.56
C ALA A 270 15.39 20.02 30.12
N ILE A 271 16.11 18.92 29.83
CA ILE A 271 16.13 18.28 28.52
C ILE A 271 15.33 17.00 28.57
N TYR A 272 14.37 16.87 27.66
CA TYR A 272 13.46 15.73 27.55
C TYR A 272 13.85 14.85 26.35
N ALA A 273 13.67 13.55 26.49
CA ALA A 273 13.85 12.57 25.42
C ALA A 273 12.51 12.25 24.75
N LEU A 274 12.50 12.32 23.43
CA LEU A 274 11.40 11.87 22.57
C LEU A 274 11.85 10.73 21.67
N ASN A 275 10.93 9.80 21.41
CA ASN A 275 11.11 8.76 20.41
C ASN A 275 11.29 9.38 19.01
N PRO A 276 12.40 9.14 18.31
CA PRO A 276 12.64 9.70 16.97
C PRO A 276 11.60 9.30 15.93
N ASN A 277 10.98 8.13 16.08
CA ASN A 277 9.93 7.67 15.15
C ASN A 277 8.65 8.47 15.36
N TRP A 278 8.20 8.62 16.61
CA TRP A 278 7.03 9.44 16.93
C TRP A 278 7.22 10.89 16.47
N PHE A 279 8.40 11.47 16.71
CA PHE A 279 8.70 12.83 16.26
C PHE A 279 8.71 12.94 14.73
N ARG A 280 9.18 11.93 14.02
CA ARG A 280 9.12 11.88 12.55
C ARG A 280 7.67 11.80 12.06
N ASP A 281 6.82 11.02 12.70
CA ASP A 281 5.41 10.94 12.34
C ASP A 281 4.75 12.32 12.53
N TRP A 282 5.02 12.98 13.66
CA TRP A 282 4.61 14.37 13.88
C TRP A 282 5.14 15.34 12.82
N GLU A 283 6.43 15.26 12.48
CA GLU A 283 7.07 16.10 11.47
C GLU A 283 6.41 15.91 10.10
N THR A 284 6.19 14.66 9.69
CA THR A 284 5.51 14.37 8.41
C THR A 284 4.09 14.90 8.38
N PHE A 285 3.38 14.88 9.50
CA PHE A 285 2.05 15.46 9.63
C PHE A 285 2.06 16.99 9.47
N VAL A 286 2.88 17.72 10.24
CA VAL A 286 2.93 19.20 10.17
C VAL A 286 3.57 19.73 8.87
N CYS A 287 4.33 18.90 8.17
CA CYS A 287 4.87 19.19 6.84
C CYS A 287 3.91 18.82 5.69
N GLU A 288 2.66 18.45 5.98
CA GLU A 288 1.65 18.09 4.98
C GLU A 288 2.03 16.86 4.12
N LYS A 289 2.97 16.03 4.60
CA LYS A 289 3.34 14.76 3.97
C LYS A 289 2.42 13.61 4.39
N SER A 290 1.73 13.76 5.52
CA SER A 290 0.71 12.85 6.04
C SER A 290 -0.53 13.63 6.48
N SER A 291 -1.71 13.07 6.23
CA SER A 291 -2.98 13.57 6.78
C SER A 291 -3.30 12.97 8.16
N GLU A 292 -2.61 11.90 8.55
CA GLU A 292 -2.79 11.26 9.86
C GLU A 292 -1.88 11.90 10.90
N PRO A 293 -2.44 12.47 11.99
CA PRO A 293 -1.62 12.96 13.10
C PRO A 293 -0.98 11.79 13.85
N PRO A 294 0.16 12.01 14.51
CA PRO A 294 0.71 10.99 15.39
C PRO A 294 -0.29 10.70 16.53
N GLY A 295 -0.28 9.46 17.01
CA GLY A 295 -1.02 9.10 18.23
C GLY A 295 -0.43 9.77 19.48
N PRO A 296 -0.89 9.38 20.68
CA PRO A 296 -0.30 9.86 21.93
C PRO A 296 1.23 9.66 21.96
N ILE A 297 1.97 10.57 22.62
CA ILE A 297 3.43 10.46 22.72
C ILE A 297 3.78 9.08 23.28
N SER A 298 4.61 8.34 22.55
CA SER A 298 5.04 7.00 22.95
C SER A 298 6.55 6.90 22.91
N ASN A 299 7.14 6.77 24.10
CA ASN A 299 8.58 6.52 24.27
C ASN A 299 8.92 5.01 24.25
N ALA A 300 8.08 4.19 23.59
CA ALA A 300 8.33 2.77 23.40
C ALA A 300 9.65 2.54 22.64
N GLY A 301 10.49 1.64 23.14
CA GLY A 301 11.80 1.33 22.55
C GLY A 301 12.96 2.23 23.02
N ILE A 302 12.68 3.38 23.62
CA ILE A 302 13.70 4.23 24.28
C ILE A 302 13.53 4.32 25.80
N SER A 303 12.45 3.77 26.36
CA SER A 303 12.18 3.71 27.80
C SER A 303 12.23 2.28 28.35
N THR A 304 12.58 2.17 29.63
CA THR A 304 12.38 0.98 30.46
C THR A 304 11.75 1.40 31.79
N THR A 305 10.77 0.64 32.26
CA THR A 305 10.17 0.85 33.59
C THR A 305 10.67 -0.23 34.53
N LYS A 306 11.30 0.17 35.64
CA LYS A 306 11.68 -0.73 36.74
C LYS A 306 11.19 -0.12 38.05
N ASN A 307 10.48 -0.91 38.85
CA ASN A 307 9.96 -0.51 40.16
C ASN A 307 9.12 0.79 40.14
N GLY A 308 8.29 0.99 39.11
CA GLY A 308 7.46 2.18 38.95
C GLY A 308 8.20 3.44 38.48
N VAL A 309 9.53 3.38 38.32
CA VAL A 309 10.34 4.48 37.79
C VAL A 309 10.68 4.17 36.33
N THR A 310 10.26 5.07 35.43
CA THR A 310 10.59 4.97 34.00
C THR A 310 11.85 5.78 33.70
N ARG A 311 12.83 5.15 33.05
CA ARG A 311 14.09 5.78 32.64
C ARG A 311 14.43 5.40 31.20
N LEU A 312 15.39 6.11 30.61
CA LEU A 312 15.94 5.75 29.32
C LEU A 312 16.53 4.34 29.34
N LEU A 313 16.31 3.59 28.25
CA LEU A 313 16.74 2.20 28.12
C LEU A 313 18.27 2.07 28.22
N ARG A 314 19.02 3.02 27.62
CA ARG A 314 20.48 3.17 27.70
C ARG A 314 20.87 4.65 27.59
N ARG A 315 22.06 5.05 28.07
CA ARG A 315 22.54 6.45 27.97
C ARG A 315 22.83 6.90 26.54
N ASP A 316 23.04 5.95 25.63
CA ASP A 316 23.38 6.13 24.21
C ASP A 316 22.24 5.76 23.26
N CYS A 317 21.03 5.49 23.78
CA CYS A 317 19.90 5.14 22.91
C CYS A 317 19.57 6.31 21.99
N ASN A 318 19.35 6.04 20.71
CA ASN A 318 18.99 7.06 19.73
C ASN A 318 17.67 7.73 20.15
N ASN A 319 17.76 8.96 20.65
CA ASN A 319 16.64 9.74 21.16
C ASN A 319 16.71 11.15 20.56
N PHE A 320 15.54 11.76 20.39
CA PHE A 320 15.44 13.15 19.97
C PHE A 320 15.33 14.02 21.23
N GLN A 321 16.29 14.93 21.43
CA GLN A 321 16.35 15.77 22.62
C GLN A 321 15.61 17.07 22.37
N VAL A 322 14.68 17.41 23.27
CA VAL A 322 13.91 18.65 23.20
C VAL A 322 13.94 19.39 24.52
N SER A 323 13.82 20.72 24.46
CA SER A 323 13.68 21.53 25.67
C SER A 323 12.33 21.28 26.34
N GLU A 324 12.24 21.62 27.62
CA GLU A 324 11.00 21.58 28.40
C GLU A 324 9.83 22.29 27.71
N SER A 325 10.06 23.44 27.09
CA SER A 325 9.00 24.18 26.39
C SER A 325 8.46 23.42 25.17
N ILE A 326 9.34 22.74 24.42
CA ILE A 326 8.93 21.91 23.27
C ILE A 326 8.19 20.66 23.74
N TRP A 327 8.68 20.01 24.81
CA TRP A 327 7.99 18.87 25.42
C TRP A 327 6.58 19.24 25.88
N ASN A 328 6.44 20.31 26.66
CA ASN A 328 5.15 20.77 27.17
C ASN A 328 4.19 21.15 26.04
N PHE A 329 4.69 21.77 24.96
CA PHE A 329 3.90 22.05 23.77
C PHE A 329 3.35 20.76 23.15
N LEU A 330 4.21 19.78 22.83
CA LEU A 330 3.78 18.51 22.21
C LEU A 330 2.86 17.72 23.14
N TYR A 331 3.18 17.65 24.42
CA TYR A 331 2.39 16.95 25.43
C TYR A 331 1.00 17.58 25.62
N SER A 332 0.88 18.92 25.53
CA SER A 332 -0.41 19.60 25.64
C SER A 332 -1.40 19.24 24.52
N ILE A 333 -0.90 18.78 23.37
CA ILE A 333 -1.71 18.44 22.19
C ILE A 333 -1.96 16.93 22.14
N TYR A 334 -0.92 16.13 22.37
CA TYR A 334 -0.95 14.68 22.13
C TYR A 334 -1.07 13.85 23.42
N GLY A 335 -0.74 14.41 24.59
CA GLY A 335 -0.64 13.66 25.84
C GLY A 335 0.29 12.45 25.71
N GLY A 336 -0.01 11.38 26.46
CA GLY A 336 0.73 10.12 26.38
C GLY A 336 1.85 10.02 27.43
N GLY A 337 2.95 9.36 27.07
CA GLY A 337 4.09 9.14 27.94
C GLY A 337 4.85 7.85 27.61
N PRO A 338 5.78 7.42 28.48
CA PRO A 338 6.21 8.09 29.72
C PRO A 338 7.10 9.31 29.46
N GLU A 339 7.03 10.30 30.34
CA GLU A 339 7.97 11.43 30.39
C GLU A 339 9.39 10.94 30.71
N LEU A 340 10.37 11.38 29.92
CA LEU A 340 11.77 10.97 30.06
C LEU A 340 12.67 12.21 30.15
N VAL A 341 13.07 12.56 31.37
CA VAL A 341 13.97 13.69 31.60
C VAL A 341 15.42 13.21 31.59
N ILE A 342 16.24 13.76 30.68
CA ILE A 342 17.68 13.48 30.56
C ILE A 342 18.48 14.32 31.56
N ARG A 343 18.09 15.58 31.73
CA ARG A 343 18.67 16.53 32.70
C ARG A 343 17.53 17.23 33.44
N SER A 344 17.49 17.07 34.76
CA SER A 344 16.53 17.74 35.66
C SER A 344 17.29 18.49 36.76
N ASN A 345 16.83 19.68 37.15
CA ASN A 345 17.30 20.32 38.38
C ASN A 345 16.56 19.72 39.59
N SER A 346 17.23 18.89 40.37
CA SER A 346 16.88 18.68 41.77
C SER A 346 18.12 18.32 42.60
N THR A 347 18.52 19.28 43.43
CA THR A 347 19.21 19.03 44.70
C THR A 347 18.40 18.06 45.56
N MET A 348 19.12 17.19 46.31
CA MET A 348 18.67 16.19 47.30
C MET A 348 18.56 14.74 46.78
N ASN A 349 19.63 13.95 46.91
CA ASN A 349 19.80 13.11 48.10
C ASN A 349 21.21 12.51 48.16
N THR A 350 21.84 12.72 49.31
CA THR A 350 22.94 11.95 49.86
C THR A 350 22.56 10.48 49.97
N ASP A 351 23.39 9.60 49.43
CA ASP A 351 23.86 8.36 50.06
C ASP A 351 24.65 7.55 49.04
N ASP A 352 25.97 7.49 49.23
CA ASP A 352 26.84 6.35 48.93
C ASP A 352 28.28 6.75 49.31
N GLN A 353 28.54 6.83 50.62
CA GLN A 353 29.84 6.40 51.16
C GLN A 353 29.77 4.89 51.36
N ILE A 354 30.95 4.22 51.26
CA ILE A 354 31.29 2.79 51.44
C ILE A 354 31.70 2.17 50.08
N SER A 355 32.89 1.63 49.83
CA SER A 355 34.14 1.46 50.58
C SER A 355 35.22 1.06 49.56
N LEU A 356 36.40 1.68 49.66
CA LEU A 356 37.62 1.23 48.98
C LEU A 356 38.10 -0.06 49.66
N ASN A 357 38.06 -1.18 48.94
CA ASN A 357 38.73 -2.43 49.33
C ASN A 357 40.24 -2.29 49.12
N ASN A 358 40.99 -2.26 50.23
CA ASN A 358 42.42 -2.48 50.28
C ASN A 358 42.74 -3.96 50.00
N LYS A 359 43.64 -4.21 49.03
CA LYS A 359 44.39 -5.47 48.89
C LYS A 359 45.63 -5.42 49.79
N PRO A 360 46.04 -6.54 50.43
CA PRO A 360 47.37 -6.67 51.00
C PRO A 360 48.34 -7.46 50.10
N ASP A 361 49.60 -7.35 50.50
CA ASP A 361 50.78 -8.17 50.25
C ASP A 361 51.66 -7.90 49.03
N VAL A 362 52.78 -7.21 49.29
CA VAL A 362 54.14 -7.79 49.12
C VAL A 362 55.02 -7.34 50.29
N THR A 363 55.53 -8.30 51.06
CA THR A 363 56.56 -8.16 52.11
C THR A 363 57.98 -8.16 51.54
N PHE A 364 58.89 -7.42 52.19
CA PHE A 364 60.33 -7.70 52.16
C PHE A 364 60.88 -7.79 53.60
N VAL A 365 61.68 -8.86 53.78
CA VAL A 365 62.47 -9.33 54.94
C VAL A 365 61.70 -10.03 56.06
#